data_AF-A0A258C6U0-F1
#
_entry.id   AF-A0A258C6U0-F1
#
_cell.length_a   1.000
_cell.length_b   1.000
_cell.length_c   1.000
_cell.angle_alpha   90.00
_cell.angle_beta   90.00
_cell.angle_gamma   90.00
#
_symmetry.space_group_name_H-M   'P 1'
#
loop_
_entity.id
_entity.type
_entity.pdbx_description
1 polymer ?
#
loop_
_entity_poly.entity_id
_entity_poly.type
_entity_poly.pdbx_seq_one_letter_code
_entity_poly.pdbx_strand_id
1 'polypeptide(L)'
;QKIEQYHAENARIPQVTDLILILAVAFGVTGLSHLLADLIVPWIEREAPHLEMYSLTSSFFWIVVIATTVGLLLSGTKVRKLEAVGASKLGTVFLYVLVATIGMHMDVTAILDYPEMFLVGIVWMACHAGLMLFVARLIRAPLFYMAVGSQANVGGAASAPVVAAAFHPSLAPVGVLLAVLGYGLGTYGAYICGLILQQVAP
;
A
#
# COMPACT_ATOMS: atom_id res chain seq x y z
N GLN A 1 6.36 15.48 -15.33
CA GLN A 1 6.27 16.85 -15.93
C GLN A 1 6.03 17.97 -14.91
N LYS A 2 4.83 18.20 -14.35
CA LYS A 2 4.58 19.39 -13.48
C LYS A 2 5.32 19.36 -12.12
N ILE A 3 5.62 18.17 -11.60
CA ILE A 3 6.37 17.99 -10.33
C ILE A 3 7.88 18.06 -10.57
N GLU A 4 8.39 17.46 -11.64
CA GLU A 4 9.82 17.53 -12.00
C GLU A 4 10.27 18.94 -12.38
N GLN A 5 9.47 19.69 -13.15
CA GLN A 5 9.75 21.10 -13.42
C GLN A 5 9.72 21.93 -12.14
N TYR A 6 8.75 21.67 -11.25
CA TYR A 6 8.69 22.33 -9.95
C TYR A 6 9.93 22.06 -9.10
N HIS A 7 10.41 20.80 -9.08
CA HIS A 7 11.67 20.43 -8.42
C HIS A 7 12.86 21.13 -9.06
N ALA A 8 12.99 21.09 -10.38
CA ALA A 8 14.09 21.72 -11.09
C ALA A 8 14.17 23.24 -10.84
N GLU A 9 13.01 23.91 -10.72
CA GLU A 9 12.93 25.36 -10.53
C GLU A 9 13.01 25.81 -9.06
N ASN A 10 12.57 24.97 -8.11
CA ASN A 10 12.40 25.39 -6.71
C ASN A 10 13.24 24.59 -5.71
N ALA A 11 13.98 23.56 -6.15
CA ALA A 11 14.79 22.74 -5.27
C ALA A 11 15.84 23.59 -4.54
N ARG A 12 15.87 23.42 -3.22
CA ARG A 12 16.88 24.05 -2.34
C ARG A 12 17.35 23.05 -1.31
N ILE A 13 18.53 23.30 -0.74
CA ILE A 13 19.08 22.47 0.34
C ILE A 13 18.16 22.61 1.57
N PRO A 14 17.61 21.50 2.10
CA PRO A 14 16.72 21.56 3.25
C PRO A 14 17.47 22.01 4.51
N GLN A 15 16.88 22.95 5.25
CA GLN A 15 17.33 23.27 6.60
C GLN A 15 16.66 22.36 7.63
N VAL A 16 17.18 22.33 8.86
CA VAL A 16 16.59 21.54 9.96
C VAL A 16 15.11 21.90 10.16
N THR A 17 14.76 23.19 10.06
CA THR A 17 13.38 23.67 10.15
C THR A 17 12.49 23.07 9.05
N ASP A 18 12.99 22.93 7.83
CA ASP A 18 12.24 22.32 6.72
C ASP A 18 11.94 20.85 7.03
N LEU A 19 12.92 20.11 7.54
CA LEU A 19 12.76 18.71 7.93
C LEU A 19 11.75 18.55 9.07
N ILE A 20 11.84 19.41 10.10
CA ILE A 20 10.87 19.42 11.21
C ILE A 20 9.46 19.72 10.70
N LEU A 21 9.30 20.66 9.76
CA LEU A 21 7.99 20.96 9.19
C LEU A 21 7.43 19.79 8.37
N ILE A 22 8.26 19.11 7.57
CA ILE A 22 7.84 17.89 6.86
C ILE A 22 7.35 16.84 7.87
N LEU A 23 8.12 16.59 8.93
CA LEU A 23 7.76 15.62 9.96
C LEU A 23 6.50 16.03 10.71
N ALA A 24 6.35 17.30 11.07
CA ALA A 24 5.18 17.82 11.77
C ALA A 24 3.91 17.63 10.93
N VAL A 25 3.98 17.92 9.62
CA VAL A 25 2.85 17.68 8.71
C VAL A 25 2.59 16.19 8.55
N ALA A 26 3.64 15.37 8.34
CA ALA A 26 3.49 13.93 8.17
C ALA A 26 2.85 13.28 9.40
N PHE A 27 3.43 13.45 10.59
CA PHE A 27 2.89 12.89 11.82
C PHE A 27 1.57 13.52 12.25
N GLY A 28 1.36 14.81 11.98
CA GLY A 28 0.08 15.48 12.25
C GLY A 28 -1.06 14.88 11.43
N VAL A 29 -0.84 14.67 10.12
CA VAL A 29 -1.83 14.03 9.24
C VAL A 29 -2.02 12.56 9.60
N THR A 30 -0.95 11.82 9.89
CA THR A 30 -1.04 10.42 10.35
C THR A 30 -1.83 10.31 11.66
N GLY A 31 -1.53 11.15 12.65
CA GLY A 31 -2.24 11.17 13.93
C GLY A 31 -3.72 11.52 13.78
N LEU A 32 -4.05 12.51 12.94
CA LEU A 32 -5.44 12.83 12.59
C LEU A 32 -6.13 11.65 11.91
N SER A 33 -5.43 10.94 11.03
CA SER A 33 -5.99 9.78 10.31
C SER A 33 -6.29 8.62 11.26
N HIS A 34 -5.41 8.36 12.23
CA HIS A 34 -5.68 7.39 13.30
C HIS A 34 -6.86 7.81 14.16
N LEU A 35 -6.89 9.05 14.65
CA LEU A 35 -7.98 9.57 15.47
C LEU A 35 -9.35 9.40 14.79
N LEU A 36 -9.43 9.72 13.50
CA LEU A 36 -10.66 9.59 12.73
C LEU A 36 -11.00 8.13 12.43
N ALA A 37 -10.02 7.28 12.12
CA ALA A 37 -10.26 5.85 11.93
C ALA A 37 -10.80 5.19 13.20
N ASP A 38 -10.29 5.56 14.37
CA ASP A 38 -10.74 5.06 15.69
C ASP A 38 -12.16 5.53 16.05
N LEU A 39 -12.68 6.55 15.37
CA LEU A 39 -14.08 6.99 15.50
C LEU A 39 -14.98 6.33 14.44
N ILE A 40 -14.50 6.23 13.20
CA ILE A 40 -15.28 5.73 12.06
C ILE A 40 -15.47 4.21 12.16
N VAL A 41 -14.41 3.45 12.42
CA VAL A 41 -14.46 1.98 12.40
C VAL A 41 -15.45 1.43 13.42
N PRO A 42 -15.39 1.80 14.72
CA PRO A 42 -16.34 1.27 15.70
C PRO A 42 -17.79 1.69 15.43
N TRP A 43 -17.98 2.87 14.82
CA TRP A 43 -19.31 3.31 14.39
C TRP A 43 -19.85 2.43 13.25
N ILE A 44 -19.02 2.10 12.25
CA ILE A 44 -19.39 1.19 11.16
C ILE A 44 -19.68 -0.22 11.71
N GLU A 45 -18.84 -0.73 12.61
CA GLU A 45 -19.05 -2.05 13.22
C GLU A 45 -20.38 -2.13 13.97
N ARG A 46 -20.78 -1.06 14.65
CA ARG A 46 -22.03 -1.03 15.41
C ARG A 46 -23.28 -0.88 14.52
N GLU A 47 -23.26 0.04 13.57
CA GLU A 47 -24.46 0.40 12.79
C GLU A 47 -24.58 -0.33 11.46
N ALA A 48 -23.47 -0.78 10.89
CA ALA A 48 -23.41 -1.42 9.59
C ALA A 48 -22.36 -2.55 9.55
N PRO A 49 -22.49 -3.58 10.42
CA PRO A 49 -21.53 -4.68 10.49
C PRO A 49 -21.41 -5.45 9.17
N HIS A 50 -22.47 -5.47 8.36
CA HIS A 50 -22.46 -6.04 7.02
C HIS A 50 -21.45 -5.36 6.08
N LEU A 51 -20.90 -4.19 6.41
CA LEU A 51 -19.86 -3.53 5.62
C LEU A 51 -18.45 -4.07 5.86
N GLU A 52 -18.26 -4.93 6.87
CA GLU A 52 -17.01 -5.66 7.11
C GLU A 52 -16.57 -6.42 5.86
N MET A 53 -17.52 -6.99 5.12
CA MET A 53 -17.24 -7.68 3.86
C MET A 53 -16.51 -6.77 2.85
N TYR A 54 -16.75 -5.46 2.85
CA TYR A 54 -16.08 -4.50 1.96
C TYR A 54 -14.79 -3.92 2.56
N SER A 55 -14.25 -4.52 3.64
CA SER A 55 -13.09 -4.03 4.40
C SER A 55 -13.28 -2.62 5.00
N LEU A 56 -14.52 -2.15 5.13
CA LEU A 56 -14.82 -0.82 5.68
C LEU A 56 -14.71 -0.76 7.21
N THR A 57 -14.56 -1.91 7.87
CA THR A 57 -14.18 -2.02 9.28
C THR A 57 -12.65 -2.05 9.48
N SER A 58 -11.86 -1.99 8.41
CA SER A 58 -10.40 -1.95 8.54
C SER A 58 -9.92 -0.54 8.93
N SER A 59 -9.30 -0.41 10.10
CA SER A 59 -8.64 0.84 10.50
C SER A 59 -7.57 1.27 9.49
N PHE A 60 -6.83 0.31 8.93
CA PHE A 60 -5.82 0.58 7.91
C PHE A 60 -6.43 1.23 6.66
N PHE A 61 -7.58 0.75 6.18
CA PHE A 61 -8.30 1.35 5.06
C PHE A 61 -8.56 2.84 5.30
N TRP A 62 -9.14 3.18 6.44
CA TRP A 62 -9.51 4.56 6.76
C TRP A 62 -8.30 5.45 7.00
N ILE A 63 -7.24 4.94 7.63
CA ILE A 63 -5.98 5.69 7.80
C ILE A 63 -5.43 6.09 6.42
N VAL A 64 -5.38 5.17 5.47
CA VAL A 64 -4.89 5.45 4.11
C VAL A 64 -5.79 6.44 3.39
N VAL A 65 -7.11 6.22 3.39
CA VAL A 65 -8.07 7.08 2.69
C VAL A 65 -8.02 8.51 3.24
N ILE A 66 -7.96 8.67 4.56
CA ILE A 66 -7.92 9.99 5.19
C ILE A 66 -6.57 10.66 4.95
N ALA A 67 -5.45 9.95 5.17
CA ALA A 67 -4.12 10.52 4.97
C ALA A 67 -3.90 10.97 3.51
N THR A 68 -4.36 10.16 2.55
CA THR A 68 -4.27 10.51 1.13
C THR A 68 -5.18 11.67 0.75
N THR A 69 -6.41 11.70 1.27
CA THR A 69 -7.35 12.80 1.03
C THR A 69 -6.83 14.12 1.61
N VAL A 70 -6.40 14.12 2.87
CA VAL A 70 -5.83 15.30 3.52
C VAL A 70 -4.54 15.73 2.81
N GLY A 71 -3.66 14.79 2.47
CA GLY A 71 -2.44 15.07 1.70
C GLY A 71 -2.74 15.73 0.34
N LEU A 72 -3.77 15.26 -0.37
CA LEU A 72 -4.21 15.85 -1.64
C LEU A 72 -4.78 17.26 -1.44
N LEU A 73 -5.60 17.48 -0.41
CA LEU A 73 -6.11 18.80 -0.06
C LEU A 73 -4.96 19.77 0.28
N LEU A 74 -3.99 19.32 1.09
CA LEU A 74 -2.82 20.11 1.46
C LEU A 74 -1.93 20.42 0.25
N SER A 75 -1.90 19.57 -0.78
CA SER A 75 -1.18 19.83 -2.03
C SER A 75 -1.72 21.04 -2.80
N GLY A 76 -2.98 21.43 -2.57
CA GLY A 76 -3.59 22.66 -3.09
C GLY A 76 -3.21 23.92 -2.31
N THR A 77 -2.51 23.78 -1.18
CA THR A 77 -2.16 24.89 -0.28
C THR A 77 -0.68 25.25 -0.32
N LYS A 78 -0.26 26.24 0.48
CA LYS A 78 1.15 26.62 0.65
C LYS A 78 2.03 25.48 1.19
N VAL A 79 1.44 24.45 1.81
CA VAL A 79 2.16 23.28 2.34
C VAL A 79 2.88 22.51 1.22
N ARG A 80 2.39 22.58 -0.03
CA ARG A 80 3.06 21.97 -1.19
C ARG A 80 4.51 22.43 -1.38
N LYS A 81 4.90 23.60 -0.86
CA LYS A 81 6.30 24.09 -0.91
C LYS A 81 7.28 23.16 -0.18
N LEU A 82 6.81 22.33 0.75
CA LEU A 82 7.63 21.32 1.41
C LEU A 82 8.16 20.26 0.42
N GLU A 83 7.51 20.10 -0.73
CA GLU A 83 8.03 19.21 -1.76
C GLU A 83 9.36 19.73 -2.33
N ALA A 84 9.52 21.05 -2.48
CA ALA A 84 10.74 21.66 -2.99
C ALA A 84 11.98 21.44 -2.10
N VAL A 85 11.76 21.13 -0.82
CA VAL A 85 12.81 20.79 0.16
C VAL A 85 12.93 19.28 0.39
N GLY A 86 12.18 18.46 -0.35
CA GLY A 86 12.36 17.01 -0.41
C GLY A 86 11.38 16.19 0.43
N ALA A 87 10.14 16.64 0.63
CA ALA A 87 9.11 15.86 1.33
C ALA A 87 8.96 14.43 0.78
N SER A 88 8.89 14.25 -0.55
CA SER A 88 8.86 12.91 -1.16
C SER A 88 10.06 12.03 -0.80
N LYS A 89 11.27 12.61 -0.72
CA LYS A 89 12.48 11.84 -0.35
C LYS A 89 12.40 11.34 1.07
N LEU A 90 11.91 12.16 2.00
CA LEU A 90 11.71 11.74 3.39
C LEU A 90 10.61 10.68 3.49
N GLY A 91 9.55 10.79 2.68
CA GLY A 91 8.55 9.74 2.52
C GLY A 91 9.18 8.39 2.09
N THR A 92 10.09 8.41 1.11
CA THR A 92 10.83 7.19 0.69
C THR A 92 11.68 6.60 1.82
N VAL A 93 12.27 7.43 2.69
CA VAL A 93 13.00 6.93 3.87
C VAL A 93 12.06 6.16 4.80
N PHE A 94 10.88 6.71 5.11
CA PHE A 94 9.88 5.99 5.92
C PHE A 94 9.38 4.70 5.26
N LEU A 95 9.26 4.67 3.93
CA LEU A 95 8.95 3.43 3.20
C LEU A 95 10.04 2.37 3.41
N TYR A 96 11.32 2.73 3.39
CA TYR A 96 12.39 1.76 3.67
C TYR A 96 12.42 1.31 5.13
N VAL A 97 12.12 2.20 6.08
CA VAL A 97 11.96 1.81 7.49
C VAL A 97 10.81 0.79 7.63
N LEU A 98 9.67 1.02 6.98
CA LEU A 98 8.55 0.08 6.98
C LEU A 98 8.96 -1.30 6.42
N VAL A 99 9.63 -1.32 5.27
CA VAL A 99 10.11 -2.58 4.65
C VAL A 99 11.08 -3.32 5.56
N ALA A 100 12.03 -2.60 6.16
CA ALA A 100 13.00 -3.18 7.09
C ALA A 100 12.30 -3.81 8.30
N THR A 101 11.35 -3.12 8.91
CA THR A 101 10.57 -3.63 10.06
C THR A 101 9.83 -4.91 9.70
N ILE A 102 9.15 -4.95 8.54
CA ILE A 102 8.44 -6.15 8.10
C ILE A 102 9.40 -7.31 7.87
N GLY A 103 10.55 -7.06 7.25
CA GLY A 103 11.59 -8.07 7.04
C GLY A 103 12.13 -8.65 8.35
N MET A 104 12.23 -7.84 9.42
CA MET A 104 12.68 -8.31 10.73
C MET A 104 11.69 -9.26 11.43
N HIS A 105 10.41 -9.26 11.03
CA HIS A 105 9.42 -10.20 11.55
C HIS A 105 9.46 -11.58 10.88
N MET A 106 10.25 -11.76 9.81
CA MET A 106 10.33 -13.01 9.07
C MET A 106 11.26 -14.02 9.75
N ASP A 107 10.75 -15.22 10.04
CA ASP A 107 11.56 -16.37 10.42
C ASP A 107 11.88 -17.24 9.20
N VAL A 108 13.12 -17.20 8.75
CA VAL A 108 13.59 -17.99 7.60
C VAL A 108 13.78 -19.47 7.92
N THR A 109 13.84 -19.85 9.20
CA THR A 109 14.06 -21.24 9.61
C THR A 109 12.79 -22.08 9.53
N ALA A 110 11.62 -21.45 9.52
CA ALA A 110 10.31 -22.10 9.36
C ALA A 110 10.17 -22.92 8.07
N ILE A 111 11.02 -22.69 7.07
CA ILE A 111 11.06 -23.50 5.84
C ILE A 111 11.48 -24.96 6.09
N LEU A 112 12.25 -25.20 7.16
CA LEU A 112 12.71 -26.54 7.54
C LEU A 112 11.60 -27.31 8.25
N ASP A 113 10.74 -26.61 8.98
CA ASP A 113 9.64 -27.20 9.73
C ASP A 113 8.41 -27.50 8.84
N TYR A 114 8.20 -26.70 7.80
CA TYR A 114 7.03 -26.81 6.90
C TYR A 114 7.40 -26.78 5.40
N PRO A 115 8.23 -27.72 4.91
CA PRO A 115 8.69 -27.72 3.52
C PRO A 115 7.55 -27.85 2.51
N GLU A 116 6.47 -28.57 2.84
CA GLU A 116 5.29 -28.73 2.01
C GLU A 116 4.55 -27.40 1.77
N MET A 117 4.48 -26.52 2.78
CA MET A 117 3.85 -25.21 2.64
C MET A 117 4.62 -24.32 1.68
N PHE A 118 5.95 -24.47 1.64
CA PHE A 118 6.79 -23.74 0.70
C PHE A 118 6.58 -24.23 -0.74
N LEU A 119 6.42 -25.54 -0.94
CA LEU A 119 6.10 -26.09 -2.26
C LEU A 119 4.76 -25.57 -2.78
N VAL A 120 3.74 -25.54 -1.92
CA VAL A 120 2.43 -24.93 -2.24
C VAL A 120 2.61 -23.45 -2.61
N GLY A 121 3.40 -22.71 -1.83
CA GLY A 121 3.73 -21.31 -2.12
C GLY A 121 4.42 -21.12 -3.47
N ILE A 122 5.36 -21.99 -3.84
CA ILE A 122 6.02 -21.96 -5.15
C ILE A 122 5.02 -22.21 -6.27
N VAL A 123 4.18 -23.24 -6.16
CA VAL A 123 3.17 -23.56 -7.16
C VAL A 123 2.18 -22.40 -7.30
N TRP A 124 1.72 -21.83 -6.19
CA TRP A 124 0.87 -20.65 -6.19
C TRP A 124 1.56 -19.49 -6.91
N MET A 125 2.79 -19.14 -6.52
CA MET A 125 3.50 -18.02 -7.14
C MET A 125 3.78 -18.22 -8.63
N ALA A 126 4.05 -19.46 -9.05
CA ALA A 126 4.20 -19.80 -10.46
C ALA A 126 2.88 -19.60 -11.23
N CYS A 127 1.76 -20.09 -10.69
CA CYS A 127 0.43 -19.87 -11.26
C CYS A 127 0.07 -18.38 -11.31
N HIS A 128 0.30 -17.64 -10.22
CA HIS A 128 0.05 -16.20 -10.13
C HIS A 128 0.88 -15.41 -11.14
N ALA A 129 2.19 -15.62 -11.16
CA ALA A 129 3.09 -14.93 -12.10
C ALA A 129 2.75 -15.28 -13.56
N GLY A 130 2.46 -16.56 -13.84
CA GLY A 130 2.02 -17.01 -15.15
C GLY A 130 0.72 -16.32 -15.60
N LEU A 131 -0.28 -16.27 -14.73
CA LEU A 131 -1.55 -15.61 -15.00
C LEU A 131 -1.36 -14.11 -15.22
N MET A 132 -0.56 -13.44 -14.38
CA MET A 132 -0.27 -12.01 -14.50
C MET A 132 0.43 -11.67 -15.82
N LEU A 133 1.42 -12.47 -16.23
CA LEU A 133 2.12 -12.31 -17.51
C LEU A 133 1.20 -12.57 -18.69
N PHE A 134 0.37 -13.61 -18.61
CA PHE A 134 -0.62 -13.94 -19.62
C PHE A 134 -1.63 -12.80 -19.82
N VAL A 135 -2.23 -12.31 -18.73
CA VAL A 135 -3.20 -11.20 -18.77
C VAL A 135 -2.53 -9.93 -19.26
N ALA A 136 -1.35 -9.58 -18.75
CA ALA A 136 -0.61 -8.41 -19.21
C ALA A 136 -0.33 -8.44 -20.71
N ARG A 137 -0.02 -9.63 -21.26
CA ARG A 137 0.16 -9.82 -22.70
C ARG A 137 -1.15 -9.72 -23.48
N LEU A 138 -2.24 -10.28 -22.97
CA LEU A 138 -3.56 -10.26 -23.59
C LEU A 138 -4.08 -8.81 -23.77
N ILE A 139 -4.00 -8.00 -22.72
CA ILE A 139 -4.47 -6.60 -22.74
C ILE A 139 -3.41 -5.61 -23.22
N ARG A 140 -2.21 -6.09 -23.57
CA ARG A 140 -1.05 -5.27 -23.96
C ARG A 140 -0.69 -4.22 -22.91
N ALA A 141 -0.77 -4.58 -21.63
CA ALA A 141 -0.44 -3.68 -20.52
C ALA A 141 1.07 -3.44 -20.41
N PRO A 142 1.49 -2.20 -20.08
CA PRO A 142 2.84 -1.92 -19.62
C PRO A 142 3.26 -2.79 -18.43
N LEU A 143 4.50 -3.29 -18.45
CA LEU A 143 5.06 -4.11 -17.36
C LEU A 143 5.00 -3.43 -15.99
N PHE A 144 5.06 -2.09 -15.95
CA PHE A 144 4.88 -1.30 -14.74
C PHE A 144 3.57 -1.61 -14.01
N TYR A 145 2.43 -1.57 -14.71
CA TYR A 145 1.13 -1.83 -14.09
C TYR A 145 1.02 -3.27 -13.60
N MET A 146 1.63 -4.21 -14.32
CA MET A 146 1.70 -5.61 -13.92
C MET A 146 2.54 -5.80 -12.65
N ALA A 147 3.68 -5.11 -12.52
CA ALA A 147 4.53 -5.18 -11.34
C ALA A 147 3.85 -4.61 -10.08
N VAL A 148 3.25 -3.42 -10.17
CA VAL A 148 2.52 -2.81 -9.05
C VAL A 148 1.29 -3.63 -8.70
N GLY A 149 0.53 -4.08 -9.70
CA GLY A 149 -0.65 -4.93 -9.49
C GLY A 149 -0.31 -6.28 -8.87
N SER A 150 0.79 -6.92 -9.26
CA SER A 150 1.23 -8.17 -8.65
C SER A 150 1.59 -7.96 -7.18
N GLN A 151 2.31 -6.89 -6.86
CA GLN A 151 2.67 -6.59 -5.48
C GLN A 151 1.47 -6.21 -4.62
N ALA A 152 0.47 -5.53 -5.20
CA ALA A 152 -0.79 -5.24 -4.51
C ALA A 152 -1.53 -6.51 -4.06
N ASN A 153 -1.41 -7.61 -4.81
CA ASN A 153 -2.05 -8.89 -4.47
C ASN A 153 -1.19 -9.78 -3.56
N VAL A 154 0.13 -9.79 -3.72
CA VAL A 154 1.01 -10.74 -2.99
C VAL A 154 1.68 -10.10 -1.78
N GLY A 155 2.34 -8.95 -1.96
CA GLY A 155 3.07 -8.29 -0.87
C GLY A 155 2.27 -7.16 -0.20
N GLY A 156 1.04 -6.92 -0.65
CA GLY A 156 0.04 -6.09 0.00
C GLY A 156 0.48 -4.64 0.23
N ALA A 157 0.00 -4.07 1.34
CA ALA A 157 0.20 -2.67 1.69
C ALA A 157 1.66 -2.28 1.94
N ALA A 158 2.53 -3.27 2.17
CA ALA A 158 3.93 -3.07 2.45
C ALA A 158 4.77 -2.85 1.19
N SER A 159 4.64 -3.75 0.21
CA SER A 159 5.56 -3.79 -0.94
C SER A 159 4.99 -3.14 -2.20
N ALA A 160 3.67 -3.07 -2.36
CA ALA A 160 3.05 -2.42 -3.51
C ALA A 160 3.40 -0.92 -3.61
N PRO A 161 3.40 -0.13 -2.52
CA PRO A 161 3.80 1.27 -2.57
C PRO A 161 5.29 1.44 -2.88
N VAL A 162 6.12 0.50 -2.43
CA VAL A 162 7.58 0.52 -2.65
C VAL A 162 7.88 0.29 -4.12
N VAL A 163 7.26 -0.73 -4.73
CA VAL A 163 7.42 -0.99 -6.16
C VAL A 163 6.85 0.18 -6.97
N ALA A 164 5.71 0.75 -6.60
CA ALA A 164 5.18 1.94 -7.28
C ALA A 164 6.11 3.16 -7.16
N ALA A 165 6.65 3.43 -5.96
CA ALA A 165 7.55 4.55 -5.68
C ALA A 165 8.88 4.45 -6.42
N ALA A 166 9.36 3.23 -6.71
CA ALA A 166 10.56 3.00 -7.50
C ALA A 166 10.43 3.53 -8.94
N PHE A 167 9.21 3.60 -9.49
CA PHE A 167 8.96 4.23 -10.79
C PHE A 167 8.76 5.74 -10.65
N HIS A 168 7.89 6.16 -9.72
CA HIS A 168 7.74 7.57 -9.39
C HIS A 168 7.18 7.70 -7.96
N PRO A 169 7.78 8.53 -7.08
CA PRO A 169 7.33 8.67 -5.69
C PRO A 169 5.83 9.01 -5.54
N SER A 170 5.28 9.78 -6.48
CA SER A 170 3.84 10.13 -6.46
C SER A 170 2.89 8.96 -6.73
N LEU A 171 3.41 7.79 -7.12
CA LEU A 171 2.63 6.57 -7.36
C LEU A 171 2.51 5.70 -6.10
N ALA A 172 3.27 5.98 -5.03
CA ALA A 172 3.16 5.25 -3.77
C ALA A 172 1.71 5.19 -3.24
N PRO A 173 0.94 6.30 -3.19
CA PRO A 173 -0.46 6.27 -2.74
C PRO A 173 -1.35 5.37 -3.59
N VAL A 174 -1.11 5.34 -4.92
CA VAL A 174 -1.84 4.45 -5.83
C VAL A 174 -1.53 2.99 -5.51
N GLY A 175 -0.27 2.66 -5.23
CA GLY A 175 0.15 1.34 -4.79
C GLY A 175 -0.54 0.91 -3.48
N VAL A 176 -0.68 1.81 -2.50
CA VAL A 176 -1.39 1.51 -1.25
C VAL A 176 -2.87 1.22 -1.51
N LEU A 177 -3.56 2.07 -2.28
CA LEU A 177 -4.98 1.89 -2.59
C LEU A 177 -5.23 0.59 -3.38
N LEU A 178 -4.36 0.27 -4.34
CA LEU A 178 -4.42 -0.99 -5.08
C LEU A 178 -4.24 -2.19 -4.17
N ALA A 179 -3.32 -2.12 -3.19
CA ALA A 179 -3.13 -3.19 -2.21
C ALA A 179 -4.37 -3.40 -1.33
N VAL A 180 -5.01 -2.32 -0.91
CA VAL A 180 -6.26 -2.38 -0.13
C VAL A 180 -7.41 -2.97 -0.95
N LEU A 181 -7.54 -2.59 -2.22
CA LEU A 181 -8.50 -3.20 -3.14
C LEU A 181 -8.20 -4.69 -3.36
N GLY A 182 -6.92 -5.03 -3.55
CA GLY A 182 -6.46 -6.41 -3.67
C GLY A 182 -6.80 -7.24 -2.44
N TYR A 183 -6.64 -6.68 -1.24
CA TYR A 183 -7.02 -7.32 0.02
C TYR A 183 -8.53 -7.60 0.11
N GLY A 184 -9.35 -6.61 -0.23
CA GLY A 184 -10.81 -6.78 -0.27
C GLY A 184 -11.23 -7.89 -1.24
N LEU A 185 -10.80 -7.78 -2.51
CA LEU A 185 -11.11 -8.78 -3.55
C LEU A 185 -10.55 -10.17 -3.21
N GLY A 186 -9.33 -10.21 -2.68
CA GLY A 186 -8.66 -11.45 -2.25
C GLY A 186 -9.41 -12.15 -1.13
N THR A 187 -9.99 -11.42 -0.19
CA THR A 187 -10.81 -11.99 0.90
C THR A 187 -12.05 -12.70 0.35
N TYR A 188 -12.76 -12.09 -0.61
CA TYR A 188 -13.89 -12.74 -1.28
C TYR A 188 -13.47 -13.94 -2.11
N GLY A 189 -12.38 -13.80 -2.88
CA GLY A 189 -11.84 -14.91 -3.67
C GLY A 189 -11.46 -16.09 -2.79
N ALA A 190 -10.78 -15.84 -1.66
CA ALA A 190 -10.41 -16.85 -0.69
C ALA A 190 -11.64 -17.51 -0.05
N TYR A 191 -12.67 -16.75 0.30
CA TYR A 191 -13.92 -17.29 0.82
C TYR A 191 -14.59 -18.23 -0.18
N ILE A 192 -14.73 -17.81 -1.44
CA ILE A 192 -15.30 -18.65 -2.51
C ILE A 192 -14.44 -19.91 -2.72
N CYS A 193 -13.11 -19.77 -2.78
CA CYS A 193 -12.20 -20.91 -2.85
C CYS A 193 -12.41 -21.88 -1.68
N GLY A 194 -12.60 -21.36 -0.46
CA GLY A 194 -12.90 -22.16 0.72
C GLY A 194 -14.21 -22.94 0.59
N LEU A 195 -15.28 -22.32 0.07
CA LEU A 195 -16.55 -23.00 -0.20
C LEU A 195 -16.40 -24.10 -1.24
N ILE A 196 -15.62 -23.86 -2.30
CA ILE A 196 -15.36 -24.87 -3.34
C ILE A 196 -14.56 -26.04 -2.76
N LEU A 197 -13.51 -25.75 -1.98
CA LEU A 197 -12.71 -26.79 -1.32
C LEU A 197 -13.54 -27.60 -0.34
N GLN A 198 -14.45 -26.97 0.42
CA GLN A 198 -15.36 -27.67 1.33
C GLN A 198 -16.26 -28.68 0.61
N GLN A 199 -16.68 -28.38 -0.63
CA GLN A 199 -17.51 -29.29 -1.43
C GLN A 199 -16.74 -30.51 -1.96
N VAL A 200 -15.42 -30.40 -2.09
CA VAL A 200 -14.54 -31.44 -2.64
C VAL A 200 -13.73 -32.13 -1.53
N ALA A 201 -13.78 -31.60 -0.30
CA ALA A 201 -13.12 -32.19 0.86
C ALA A 201 -13.76 -33.56 1.19
N PRO A 202 -12.93 -34.62 1.33
CA PRO A 202 -13.40 -35.97 1.61
C PRO A 202 -14.02 -36.13 3.00
#